data_AF-A0A6G1RZK6-F1
#
_entry.id   AF-A0A6G1RZK6-F1
#
_cell.length_a   1.000
_cell.length_b   1.000
_cell.length_c   1.000
_cell.angle_alpha   90.00
_cell.angle_beta   90.00
_cell.angle_gamma   90.00
#
_symmetry.space_group_name_H-M   'P 1'
#
loop_
_entity.id
_entity.type
_entity.pdbx_description
1 polymer ?
#
loop_
_entity_poly.entity_id
_entity_poly.type
_entity_poly.pdbx_seq_one_letter_code
_entity_poly.pdbx_strand_id
1 'polypeptide(L)'
;ASGARGGAERLERQRRDRRRVPAVLSVIMSGNGVRGAAAAAEREEFMSFFPQIVRDLTDGGLGHPEVGDAVARLKEVLEYNAPGGKCNRGLTVLAAFRELASPEQQDPESLRCALAVGWCIELFQAFFLVADDIMDASLTRRGQLCWYKKEGVGLDAINDSFLLESSVYQLLKKYCGERPYYLHLLELFLQTAYQTELGQMLDLITAPVSQVDLNRFSEQRYKAIVKYKTAFYSFYLPVAAAMYMTGIDSKEEHDNAKAILLEMGEFFQIQDDYLDCFGDPELTGKVGTDIQDNKCSWLVVECLRRVTPEQRQILEVTARLPNPHAGGQREHMVPHVEQAGLPSPLLFSQENYGRKE
;
A
#
# COMPACT_ATOMS: atom_id res chain seq x y z
N ALA A 1 32.79 31.23 26.12
CA ALA A 1 32.37 29.85 26.43
C ALA A 1 31.06 29.42 25.74
N SER A 2 30.23 30.33 25.21
CA SER A 2 28.94 30.01 24.55
C SER A 2 29.08 29.54 23.08
N GLY A 3 30.08 30.02 22.33
CA GLY A 3 30.26 29.67 20.91
C GLY A 3 30.79 28.25 20.63
N ALA A 4 31.49 27.63 21.59
CA ALA A 4 32.06 26.29 21.42
C ALA A 4 31.03 25.17 21.59
N ARG A 5 29.98 25.37 22.40
CA ARG A 5 28.90 24.38 22.60
C ARG A 5 27.99 24.27 21.38
N GLY A 6 27.62 25.40 20.75
CA GLY A 6 26.80 25.39 19.53
C GLY A 6 27.51 24.80 18.30
N GLY A 7 28.83 24.90 18.23
CA GLY A 7 29.63 24.28 17.17
C GLY A 7 29.71 22.75 17.28
N ALA A 8 29.82 22.23 18.51
CA ALA A 8 29.86 20.80 18.79
C ALA A 8 28.51 20.13 18.52
N GLU A 9 27.39 20.73 18.96
CA GLU A 9 26.03 20.22 18.69
C GLU A 9 25.70 20.20 17.19
N ARG A 10 26.16 21.20 16.42
CA ARG A 10 25.96 21.26 14.96
C ARG A 10 26.79 20.21 14.22
N LEU A 11 28.02 19.96 14.66
CA LEU A 11 28.90 18.92 14.13
C LEU A 11 28.41 17.50 14.49
N GLU A 12 27.83 17.31 15.67
CA GLU A 12 27.20 16.05 16.07
C GLU A 12 25.90 15.77 15.30
N ARG A 13 25.06 16.79 15.07
CA ARG A 13 23.90 16.68 14.15
C ARG A 13 24.34 16.29 12.75
N GLN A 14 25.29 17.00 12.15
CA GLN A 14 25.81 16.67 10.81
C GLN A 14 26.47 15.28 10.73
N ARG A 15 27.10 14.81 11.81
CA ARG A 15 27.65 13.45 11.89
C ARG A 15 26.56 12.37 12.06
N ARG A 16 25.46 12.67 12.75
CA ARG A 16 24.27 11.80 12.83
C ARG A 16 23.55 11.73 11.49
N ASP A 17 23.36 12.85 10.81
CA ASP A 17 22.67 12.92 9.51
C ASP A 17 23.44 12.15 8.42
N ARG A 18 24.77 12.27 8.40
CA ARG A 18 25.63 11.48 7.46
C ARG A 18 25.59 9.96 7.69
N ARG A 19 25.20 9.48 8.87
CA ARG A 19 25.03 8.04 9.16
C ARG A 19 23.61 7.53 8.92
N ARG A 20 22.61 8.42 8.84
CA ARG A 20 21.20 8.06 8.68
C ARG A 20 20.77 7.83 7.23
N VAL A 21 21.35 8.55 6.27
CA VAL A 21 21.07 8.35 4.83
C VAL A 21 21.40 6.91 4.34
N PRO A 22 22.54 6.29 4.74
CA PRO A 22 22.83 4.90 4.41
C PRO A 22 21.87 3.87 5.05
N ALA A 23 21.29 4.18 6.21
CA ALA A 23 20.40 3.27 6.94
C ALA A 23 19.01 3.17 6.27
N VAL A 24 18.48 4.28 5.75
CA VAL A 24 17.22 4.26 4.96
C VAL A 24 17.41 3.40 3.69
N LEU A 25 18.56 3.51 3.02
CA LEU A 25 18.87 2.67 1.85
C LEU A 25 19.13 1.19 2.21
N SER A 26 19.71 0.87 3.38
CA SER A 26 19.93 -0.53 3.78
C SER A 26 18.61 -1.25 4.06
N VAL A 27 17.61 -0.59 4.67
CA VAL A 27 16.25 -1.11 4.85
C VAL A 27 15.63 -1.48 3.51
N ILE A 28 15.83 -0.64 2.49
CA ILE A 28 15.28 -0.80 1.14
C ILE A 28 15.95 -1.96 0.36
N MET A 29 17.26 -2.17 0.55
CA MET A 29 18.05 -3.10 -0.27
C MET A 29 18.21 -4.52 0.31
N SER A 30 17.76 -4.78 1.54
CA SER A 30 18.03 -6.03 2.26
C SER A 30 17.05 -7.17 1.94
N GLY A 31 16.91 -7.50 0.66
CA GLY A 31 15.91 -8.45 0.15
C GLY A 31 16.33 -9.92 -0.02
N ASN A 32 17.61 -10.31 -0.02
CA ASN A 32 17.99 -11.65 -0.48
C ASN A 32 18.98 -12.43 0.40
N GLY A 33 18.60 -13.66 0.77
CA GLY A 33 19.49 -14.78 1.05
C GLY A 33 19.71 -15.15 2.52
N VAL A 34 20.22 -14.22 3.34
CA VAL A 34 20.68 -14.53 4.71
C VAL A 34 19.61 -14.25 5.78
N ARG A 35 18.53 -13.54 5.42
CA ARG A 35 17.47 -13.07 6.33
C ARG A 35 16.28 -14.03 6.53
N GLY A 36 16.25 -15.22 5.94
CA GLY A 36 15.05 -16.08 5.95
C GLY A 36 14.48 -16.39 7.35
N ALA A 37 15.33 -16.79 8.29
CA ALA A 37 14.91 -17.10 9.66
C ALA A 37 14.60 -15.83 10.49
N ALA A 38 15.38 -14.76 10.32
CA ALA A 38 15.17 -13.49 11.02
C ALA A 38 13.88 -12.79 10.55
N ALA A 39 13.61 -12.80 9.25
CA ALA A 39 12.37 -12.28 8.67
C ALA A 39 11.15 -13.12 9.09
N ALA A 40 11.30 -14.45 9.22
CA ALA A 40 10.24 -15.31 9.75
C ALA A 40 9.93 -14.99 11.23
N ALA A 41 10.96 -14.81 12.06
CA ALA A 41 10.79 -14.44 13.47
C ALA A 41 10.17 -13.05 13.63
N GLU A 42 10.59 -12.06 12.83
CA GLU A 42 10.00 -10.71 12.84
C GLU A 42 8.53 -10.74 12.42
N ARG A 43 8.19 -11.56 11.41
CA ARG A 43 6.80 -11.78 11.02
C ARG A 43 5.99 -12.46 12.13
N GLU A 44 6.55 -13.46 12.79
CA GLU A 44 5.89 -14.12 13.91
C GLU A 44 5.60 -13.14 15.05
N GLU A 45 6.58 -12.32 15.44
CA GLU A 45 6.43 -11.27 16.44
C GLU A 45 5.32 -10.29 16.03
N PHE A 46 5.35 -9.78 14.80
CA PHE A 46 4.35 -8.86 14.28
C PHE A 46 2.93 -9.45 14.32
N MET A 47 2.78 -10.70 13.86
CA MET A 47 1.49 -11.40 13.87
C MET A 47 1.02 -11.73 15.29
N SER A 48 1.93 -12.05 16.21
CA SER A 48 1.60 -12.32 17.62
C SER A 48 1.00 -11.10 18.33
N PHE A 49 1.23 -9.89 17.80
CA PHE A 49 0.67 -8.66 18.33
C PHE A 49 -0.77 -8.39 17.87
N PHE A 50 -1.23 -9.01 16.77
CA PHE A 50 -2.57 -8.78 16.22
C PHE A 50 -3.72 -9.06 17.22
N PRO A 51 -3.70 -10.16 18.01
CA PRO A 51 -4.74 -10.38 19.01
C PRO A 51 -4.81 -9.25 20.05
N GLN A 52 -3.69 -8.57 20.35
CA GLN A 52 -3.71 -7.40 21.23
C GLN A 52 -4.39 -6.20 20.55
N ILE A 53 -4.15 -5.98 19.27
CA ILE A 53 -4.84 -4.94 18.48
C ILE A 53 -6.36 -5.15 18.51
N VAL A 54 -6.82 -6.38 18.26
CA VAL A 54 -8.25 -6.72 18.31
C VAL A 54 -8.82 -6.42 19.70
N ARG A 55 -8.20 -6.95 20.77
CA ARG A 55 -8.63 -6.68 22.16
C ARG A 55 -8.67 -5.19 22.48
N ASP A 56 -7.67 -4.43 22.02
CA ASP A 56 -7.60 -3.00 22.30
C ASP A 56 -8.72 -2.18 21.67
N LEU A 57 -9.27 -2.66 20.55
CA LEU A 57 -10.40 -2.06 19.85
C LEU A 57 -11.75 -2.61 20.33
N THR A 58 -11.80 -3.83 20.85
CA THR A 58 -13.06 -4.51 21.22
C THR A 58 -13.34 -4.53 22.71
N ASP A 59 -12.33 -4.73 23.54
CA ASP A 59 -12.51 -4.94 24.99
C ASP A 59 -12.60 -3.60 25.74
N GLY A 60 -12.16 -2.51 25.11
CA GLY A 60 -12.22 -1.14 25.63
C GLY A 60 -13.44 -0.32 25.18
N GLY A 61 -14.41 -0.93 24.49
CA GLY A 61 -15.52 -0.26 23.80
C GLY A 61 -16.41 0.57 24.73
N LEU A 62 -16.08 1.86 24.91
CA LEU A 62 -16.84 2.94 25.55
C LEU A 62 -17.37 2.71 26.99
N GLY A 63 -17.28 1.50 27.55
CA GLY A 63 -18.00 1.12 28.76
C GLY A 63 -19.52 1.03 28.55
N HIS A 64 -19.96 0.86 27.30
CA HIS A 64 -21.36 0.97 26.89
C HIS A 64 -21.87 -0.36 26.32
N PRO A 65 -22.51 -1.23 27.13
CA PRO A 65 -23.01 -2.53 26.67
C PRO A 65 -24.02 -2.42 25.52
N GLU A 66 -24.64 -1.27 25.33
CA GLU A 66 -25.59 -0.99 24.25
C GLU A 66 -24.99 -1.06 22.83
N VAL A 67 -23.66 -0.98 22.67
CA VAL A 67 -22.98 -1.14 21.37
C VAL A 67 -22.33 -2.51 21.18
N GLY A 68 -22.63 -3.48 22.05
CA GLY A 68 -21.98 -4.80 22.05
C GLY A 68 -22.02 -5.53 20.70
N ASP A 69 -23.15 -5.51 20.01
CA ASP A 69 -23.31 -6.16 18.70
C ASP A 69 -22.44 -5.49 17.62
N ALA A 70 -22.31 -4.16 17.65
CA ALA A 70 -21.42 -3.42 16.74
C ALA A 70 -19.94 -3.70 17.03
N VAL A 71 -19.56 -3.88 18.29
CA VAL A 71 -18.20 -4.29 18.68
C VAL A 71 -17.90 -5.72 18.23
N ALA A 72 -18.87 -6.63 18.34
CA ALA A 72 -18.74 -7.99 17.82
C ALA A 72 -18.56 -7.98 16.28
N ARG A 73 -19.30 -7.13 15.57
CA ARG A 73 -19.10 -6.91 14.13
C ARG A 73 -17.71 -6.36 13.81
N LEU A 74 -17.24 -5.34 14.54
CA LEU A 74 -15.89 -4.80 14.36
C LEU A 74 -14.83 -5.89 14.51
N LYS A 75 -14.96 -6.76 15.51
CA LYS A 75 -14.04 -7.90 15.69
C LYS A 75 -13.99 -8.79 14.45
N GLU A 76 -15.16 -9.17 13.92
CA GLU A 76 -15.27 -9.99 12.71
C GLU A 76 -14.61 -9.30 11.51
N VAL A 77 -14.87 -8.00 11.33
CA VAL A 77 -14.27 -7.19 10.25
C VAL A 77 -12.75 -7.15 10.36
N LEU A 78 -12.20 -6.93 11.57
CA LEU A 78 -10.76 -6.90 11.81
C LEU A 78 -10.12 -8.26 11.48
N GLU A 79 -10.66 -9.35 12.03
CA GLU A 79 -10.10 -10.70 11.90
C GLU A 79 -10.18 -11.23 10.45
N TYR A 80 -11.19 -10.81 9.68
CA TYR A 80 -11.33 -11.22 8.28
C TYR A 80 -10.46 -10.40 7.32
N ASN A 81 -10.36 -9.08 7.52
CA ASN A 81 -9.81 -8.17 6.51
C ASN A 81 -8.38 -7.70 6.77
N ALA A 82 -7.87 -7.75 8.01
CA ALA A 82 -6.51 -7.30 8.29
C ALA A 82 -5.45 -8.41 8.09
N PRO A 83 -5.65 -9.66 8.56
CA PRO A 83 -4.73 -10.77 8.33
C PRO A 83 -4.80 -11.38 6.93
N GLY A 84 -3.98 -12.42 6.67
CA GLY A 84 -3.98 -13.19 5.41
C GLY A 84 -3.14 -12.58 4.29
N GLY A 85 -2.66 -11.34 4.45
CA GLY A 85 -1.66 -10.74 3.58
C GLY A 85 -0.22 -11.14 3.94
N LYS A 86 0.73 -10.63 3.15
CA LYS A 86 2.17 -10.73 3.44
C LYS A 86 2.62 -9.79 4.57
N CYS A 87 1.80 -8.79 4.90
CA CYS A 87 2.07 -7.73 5.88
C CYS A 87 3.36 -6.93 5.64
N ASN A 88 3.79 -6.84 4.39
CA ASN A 88 5.03 -6.14 4.03
C ASN A 88 5.02 -4.67 4.48
N ARG A 89 3.87 -3.99 4.46
CA ARG A 89 3.78 -2.57 4.81
C ARG A 89 3.99 -2.39 6.32
N GLY A 90 3.28 -3.17 7.13
CA GLY A 90 3.43 -3.18 8.58
C GLY A 90 4.82 -3.62 9.04
N LEU A 91 5.37 -4.68 8.44
CA LEU A 91 6.72 -5.17 8.72
C LEU A 91 7.80 -4.14 8.35
N THR A 92 7.58 -3.36 7.28
CA THR A 92 8.50 -2.29 6.89
C THR A 92 8.63 -1.22 7.98
N VAL A 93 7.57 -0.91 8.74
CA VAL A 93 7.67 0.01 9.90
C VAL A 93 8.62 -0.54 10.93
N LEU A 94 8.45 -1.82 11.30
CA LEU A 94 9.27 -2.46 12.33
C LEU A 94 10.73 -2.56 11.91
N ALA A 95 10.99 -2.99 10.68
CA ALA A 95 12.33 -3.07 10.11
C ALA A 95 13.00 -1.68 10.03
N ALA A 96 12.30 -0.67 9.51
CA ALA A 96 12.82 0.69 9.43
C ALA A 96 13.07 1.30 10.82
N PHE A 97 12.17 1.06 11.78
CA PHE A 97 12.33 1.52 13.15
C PHE A 97 13.59 0.93 13.78
N ARG A 98 13.81 -0.38 13.67
CA ARG A 98 14.99 -1.07 14.21
C ARG A 98 16.31 -0.59 13.62
N GLU A 99 16.32 -0.25 12.33
CA GLU A 99 17.53 0.20 11.65
C GLU A 99 17.83 1.70 11.91
N LEU A 100 16.79 2.52 12.17
CA LEU A 100 16.93 3.96 12.41
C LEU A 100 17.05 4.34 13.89
N ALA A 101 16.44 3.58 14.78
CA ALA A 101 16.42 3.83 16.22
C ALA A 101 17.80 3.59 16.83
N SER A 102 18.25 4.49 17.72
CA SER A 102 19.42 4.21 18.55
C SER A 102 19.12 3.06 19.53
N PRO A 103 20.14 2.37 20.07
CA PRO A 103 19.94 1.29 21.04
C PRO A 103 19.06 1.68 22.23
N GLU A 104 19.14 2.94 22.66
CA GLU A 104 18.34 3.48 23.78
C GLU A 104 16.87 3.71 23.41
N GLN A 105 16.56 3.86 22.11
CA GLN A 105 15.20 4.02 21.60
C GLN A 105 14.50 2.68 21.33
N GLN A 106 15.21 1.54 21.43
CA GLN A 106 14.66 0.20 21.21
C GLN A 106 14.17 -0.46 22.50
N ASP A 107 13.62 0.32 23.42
CA ASP A 107 12.98 -0.20 24.62
C ASP A 107 11.65 -0.92 24.28
N PRO A 108 11.15 -1.79 25.17
CA PRO A 108 9.93 -2.56 24.90
C PRO A 108 8.68 -1.73 24.61
N GLU A 109 8.55 -0.52 25.17
CA GLU A 109 7.38 0.35 24.92
C GLU A 109 7.46 0.96 23.52
N SER A 110 8.64 1.41 23.11
CA SER A 110 8.89 1.93 21.77
C SER A 110 8.68 0.86 20.69
N LEU A 111 9.10 -0.38 20.94
CA LEU A 111 8.82 -1.51 20.04
C LEU A 111 7.31 -1.82 19.95
N ARG A 112 6.58 -1.77 21.07
CA ARG A 112 5.11 -1.89 21.04
C ARG A 112 4.44 -0.78 20.22
N CYS A 113 4.95 0.45 20.30
CA CYS A 113 4.48 1.53 19.43
C CYS A 113 4.73 1.21 17.94
N ALA A 114 5.93 0.71 17.60
CA ALA A 114 6.27 0.36 16.21
C ALA A 114 5.37 -0.76 15.66
N LEU A 115 5.11 -1.79 16.47
CA LEU A 115 4.17 -2.87 16.16
C LEU A 115 2.74 -2.31 15.93
N ALA A 116 2.27 -1.46 16.83
CA ALA A 116 0.94 -0.85 16.71
C ALA A 116 0.81 0.05 15.46
N VAL A 117 1.83 0.86 15.15
CA VAL A 117 1.86 1.69 13.94
C VAL A 117 1.94 0.83 12.68
N GLY A 118 2.69 -0.28 12.71
CA GLY A 118 2.67 -1.23 11.60
C GLY A 118 1.27 -1.82 11.36
N TRP A 119 0.55 -2.18 12.43
CA TRP A 119 -0.84 -2.63 12.32
C TRP A 119 -1.80 -1.51 11.89
N CYS A 120 -1.56 -0.26 12.29
CA CYS A 120 -2.32 0.88 11.78
C CYS A 120 -2.22 0.96 10.25
N ILE A 121 -1.06 0.69 9.65
CA ILE A 121 -0.89 0.68 8.19
C ILE A 121 -1.56 -0.53 7.53
N GLU A 122 -1.54 -1.71 8.16
CA GLU A 122 -2.27 -2.87 7.65
C GLU A 122 -3.79 -2.67 7.72
N LEU A 123 -4.30 -2.00 8.76
CA LEU A 123 -5.72 -1.61 8.87
C LEU A 123 -6.08 -0.52 7.86
N PHE A 124 -5.21 0.46 7.66
CA PHE A 124 -5.35 1.48 6.63
C PHE A 124 -5.43 0.86 5.23
N GLN A 125 -4.58 -0.14 4.94
CA GLN A 125 -4.69 -0.90 3.71
C GLN A 125 -6.02 -1.69 3.65
N ALA A 126 -6.41 -2.37 4.74
CA ALA A 126 -7.65 -3.14 4.77
C ALA A 126 -8.88 -2.27 4.50
N PHE A 127 -8.92 -1.04 5.04
CA PHE A 127 -9.94 -0.03 4.72
C PHE A 127 -10.05 0.17 3.21
N PHE A 128 -8.95 0.54 2.54
CA PHE A 128 -8.96 0.76 1.10
C PHE A 128 -9.32 -0.49 0.31
N LEU A 129 -8.83 -1.68 0.70
CA LEU A 129 -9.13 -2.93 -0.02
C LEU A 129 -10.61 -3.33 0.09
N VAL A 130 -11.25 -3.15 1.25
CA VAL A 130 -12.68 -3.45 1.40
C VAL A 130 -13.52 -2.53 0.50
N ALA A 131 -13.18 -1.24 0.44
CA ALA A 131 -13.87 -0.29 -0.44
C ALA A 131 -13.58 -0.55 -1.93
N ASP A 132 -12.32 -0.79 -2.27
CA ASP A 132 -11.82 -1.07 -3.63
C ASP A 132 -12.47 -2.33 -4.21
N ASP A 133 -12.57 -3.40 -3.43
CA ASP A 133 -13.23 -4.65 -3.86
C ASP A 133 -14.71 -4.44 -4.24
N ILE A 134 -15.39 -3.48 -3.61
CA ILE A 134 -16.77 -3.10 -3.95
C ILE A 134 -16.80 -2.30 -5.25
N MET A 135 -15.93 -1.27 -5.35
CA MET A 135 -15.86 -0.38 -6.51
C MET A 135 -15.46 -1.13 -7.79
N ASP A 136 -14.58 -2.12 -7.66
CA ASP A 136 -14.02 -2.92 -8.75
C ASP A 136 -14.79 -4.24 -8.94
N ALA A 137 -15.90 -4.44 -8.23
CA ALA A 137 -16.73 -5.65 -8.31
C ALA A 137 -15.94 -6.98 -8.13
N SER A 138 -14.83 -6.95 -7.41
CA SER A 138 -13.92 -8.06 -7.17
C SER A 138 -14.61 -9.26 -6.51
N LEU A 139 -14.16 -10.48 -6.82
CA LEU A 139 -14.71 -11.73 -6.28
C LEU A 139 -13.95 -12.24 -5.06
N THR A 140 -12.61 -12.25 -5.14
CA THR A 140 -11.73 -12.87 -4.16
C THR A 140 -10.57 -11.97 -3.80
N ARG A 141 -10.20 -11.98 -2.52
CA ARG A 141 -9.07 -11.25 -1.96
C ARG A 141 -8.34 -12.15 -0.97
N ARG A 142 -7.01 -12.28 -1.10
CA ARG A 142 -6.16 -13.08 -0.19
C ARG A 142 -6.62 -14.54 -0.07
N GLY A 143 -7.07 -15.13 -1.18
CA GLY A 143 -7.49 -16.54 -1.22
C GLY A 143 -8.88 -16.84 -0.62
N GLN A 144 -9.65 -15.81 -0.25
CA GLN A 144 -11.02 -15.93 0.25
C GLN A 144 -11.96 -14.95 -0.49
N LEU A 145 -13.27 -15.07 -0.29
CA LEU A 145 -14.24 -14.14 -0.87
C LEU A 145 -13.98 -12.71 -0.38
N CYS A 146 -14.16 -11.73 -1.26
CA CYS A 146 -14.17 -10.32 -0.85
C CYS A 146 -15.25 -10.10 0.23
N TRP A 147 -14.98 -9.23 1.19
CA TRP A 147 -15.84 -9.05 2.36
C TRP A 147 -17.31 -8.80 2.01
N TYR A 148 -17.56 -7.89 1.07
CA TYR A 148 -18.90 -7.54 0.61
C TYR A 148 -19.65 -8.68 -0.10
N LYS A 149 -18.94 -9.72 -0.57
CA LYS A 149 -19.51 -10.94 -1.17
C LYS A 149 -19.93 -11.99 -0.14
N LYS A 150 -19.50 -11.85 1.12
CA LYS A 150 -19.90 -12.78 2.19
C LYS A 150 -21.40 -12.65 2.47
N GLU A 151 -22.05 -13.79 2.69
CA GLU A 151 -23.49 -13.82 3.01
C GLU A 151 -23.79 -12.95 4.24
N GLY A 152 -24.82 -12.10 4.12
CA GLY A 152 -25.22 -11.18 5.18
C GLY A 152 -24.37 -9.92 5.32
N VAL A 153 -23.34 -9.71 4.49
CA VAL A 153 -22.53 -8.47 4.49
C VAL A 153 -23.05 -7.47 3.46
N GLY A 154 -22.96 -7.80 2.16
CA GLY A 154 -23.39 -6.90 1.09
C GLY A 154 -22.75 -5.50 1.20
N LEU A 155 -23.55 -4.45 1.00
CA LEU A 155 -23.08 -3.07 1.02
C LEU A 155 -22.85 -2.50 2.44
N ASP A 156 -23.20 -3.22 3.50
CA ASP A 156 -22.82 -2.84 4.87
C ASP A 156 -21.29 -2.80 5.02
N ALA A 157 -20.57 -3.53 4.15
CA ALA A 157 -19.12 -3.46 3.98
C ALA A 157 -18.58 -2.03 3.80
N ILE A 158 -19.39 -1.09 3.27
CA ILE A 158 -19.00 0.31 3.17
C ILE A 158 -18.74 0.89 4.57
N ASN A 159 -19.67 0.69 5.51
CA ASN A 159 -19.49 1.16 6.88
C ASN A 159 -18.40 0.37 7.61
N ASP A 160 -18.28 -0.93 7.34
CA ASP A 160 -17.19 -1.74 7.89
C ASP A 160 -15.80 -1.19 7.46
N SER A 161 -15.69 -0.63 6.25
CA SER A 161 -14.47 0.04 5.80
C SER A 161 -14.14 1.29 6.64
N PHE A 162 -15.16 2.10 7.00
CA PHE A 162 -14.97 3.28 7.86
C PHE A 162 -14.59 2.89 9.29
N LEU A 163 -15.05 1.73 9.77
CA LEU A 163 -14.63 1.18 11.06
C LEU A 163 -13.15 0.78 11.06
N LEU A 164 -12.65 0.20 9.97
CA LEU A 164 -11.22 -0.09 9.80
C LEU A 164 -10.38 1.19 9.81
N GLU A 165 -10.82 2.23 9.09
CA GLU A 165 -10.15 3.53 9.09
C GLU A 165 -10.17 4.17 10.50
N SER A 166 -11.33 4.23 11.14
CA SER A 166 -11.48 4.81 12.49
C SER A 166 -10.60 4.09 13.53
N SER A 167 -10.42 2.77 13.38
CA SER A 167 -9.56 1.96 14.24
C SER A 167 -8.09 2.40 14.20
N VAL A 168 -7.62 2.89 13.05
CA VAL A 168 -6.26 3.46 12.91
C VAL A 168 -6.05 4.59 13.91
N TYR A 169 -6.97 5.55 13.96
CA TYR A 169 -6.84 6.72 14.83
C TYR A 169 -7.03 6.38 16.31
N GLN A 170 -7.87 5.40 16.64
CA GLN A 170 -8.00 4.90 18.02
C GLN A 170 -6.68 4.28 18.51
N LEU A 171 -6.02 3.48 17.66
CA LEU A 171 -4.74 2.85 17.99
C LEU A 171 -3.60 3.88 18.06
N LEU A 172 -3.51 4.82 17.11
CA LEU A 172 -2.53 5.90 17.16
C LEU A 172 -2.66 6.71 18.46
N LYS A 173 -3.89 7.07 18.85
CA LYS A 173 -4.13 7.77 20.11
C LYS A 173 -3.73 6.92 21.32
N LYS A 174 -4.09 5.64 21.34
CA LYS A 174 -3.83 4.73 22.46
C LYS A 174 -2.33 4.46 22.67
N TYR A 175 -1.60 4.18 21.59
CA TYR A 175 -0.20 3.77 21.65
C TYR A 175 0.77 4.95 21.55
N CYS A 176 0.40 6.00 20.82
CA CYS A 176 1.31 7.08 20.51
C CYS A 176 0.86 8.43 21.09
N GLY A 177 -0.32 8.55 21.71
CA GLY A 177 -0.92 9.83 22.09
C GLY A 177 -0.07 10.73 23.02
N GLU A 178 0.77 10.13 23.86
CA GLU A 178 1.68 10.86 24.76
C GLU A 178 3.11 10.98 24.19
N ARG A 179 3.35 10.41 23.01
CA ARG A 179 4.67 10.40 22.36
C ARG A 179 4.86 11.71 21.57
N PRO A 180 6.09 12.25 21.50
CA PRO A 180 6.36 13.53 20.86
C PRO A 180 6.04 13.56 19.35
N TYR A 181 6.01 12.40 18.71
CA TYR A 181 5.72 12.23 17.28
C TYR A 181 4.24 11.97 16.97
N TYR A 182 3.34 12.00 17.96
CA TYR A 182 1.91 11.70 17.76
C TYR A 182 1.28 12.53 16.63
N LEU A 183 1.48 13.85 16.68
CA LEU A 183 0.90 14.76 15.71
C LEU A 183 1.44 14.52 14.30
N HIS A 184 2.75 14.26 14.18
CA HIS A 184 3.37 13.91 12.90
C HIS A 184 2.79 12.64 12.30
N LEU A 185 2.57 11.59 13.11
CA LEU A 185 1.92 10.38 12.64
C LEU A 185 0.47 10.67 12.21
N LEU A 186 -0.31 11.37 13.04
CA LEU A 186 -1.69 11.71 12.72
C LEU A 186 -1.80 12.46 11.38
N GLU A 187 -0.99 13.51 11.19
CA GLU A 187 -0.94 14.28 9.94
C GLU A 187 -0.47 13.43 8.76
N LEU A 188 0.52 12.55 8.95
CA LEU A 188 1.01 11.65 7.91
C LEU A 188 -0.08 10.68 7.43
N PHE A 189 -0.82 10.06 8.34
CA PHE A 189 -1.92 9.15 7.98
C PHE A 189 -3.06 9.89 7.27
N LEU A 190 -3.48 11.06 7.78
CA LEU A 190 -4.52 11.87 7.14
C LEU A 190 -4.11 12.35 5.74
N GLN A 191 -2.89 12.85 5.59
CA GLN A 191 -2.38 13.29 4.29
C GLN A 191 -2.27 12.12 3.30
N THR A 192 -1.89 10.94 3.78
CA THR A 192 -1.81 9.74 2.95
C THR A 192 -3.18 9.22 2.55
N ALA A 193 -4.20 9.31 3.42
CA ALA A 193 -5.59 8.98 3.09
C ALA A 193 -6.08 9.84 1.93
N TYR A 194 -5.94 11.17 2.07
CA TYR A 194 -6.31 12.12 1.03
C TYR A 194 -5.58 11.87 -0.30
N GLN A 195 -4.28 11.58 -0.26
CA GLN A 195 -3.51 11.23 -1.46
C GLN A 195 -4.03 9.95 -2.11
N THR A 196 -4.32 8.93 -1.32
CA THR A 196 -4.80 7.63 -1.81
C THR A 196 -6.19 7.75 -2.42
N GLU A 197 -7.09 8.50 -1.79
CA GLU A 197 -8.44 8.80 -2.30
C GLU A 197 -8.40 9.59 -3.60
N LEU A 198 -7.51 10.60 -3.72
CA LEU A 198 -7.30 11.29 -4.99
C LEU A 198 -6.80 10.33 -6.07
N GLY A 199 -5.91 9.41 -5.72
CA GLY A 199 -5.44 8.35 -6.61
C GLY A 199 -6.57 7.43 -7.08
N GLN A 200 -7.43 6.99 -6.15
CA GLN A 200 -8.61 6.18 -6.45
C GLN A 200 -9.60 6.94 -7.34
N MET A 201 -9.82 8.22 -7.07
CA MET A 201 -10.66 9.07 -7.91
C MET A 201 -10.09 9.16 -9.34
N LEU A 202 -8.78 9.36 -9.49
CA LEU A 202 -8.13 9.37 -10.80
C LEU A 202 -8.28 8.04 -11.53
N ASP A 203 -8.18 6.91 -10.84
CA ASP A 203 -8.37 5.56 -11.39
C ASP A 203 -9.80 5.41 -11.96
N LEU A 204 -10.81 5.61 -11.10
CA LEU A 204 -12.22 5.44 -11.44
C LEU A 204 -12.67 6.36 -12.58
N ILE A 205 -12.34 7.66 -12.51
CA ILE A 205 -12.80 8.60 -13.53
C ILE A 205 -12.10 8.35 -14.86
N THR A 206 -10.90 7.76 -14.88
CA THR A 206 -10.15 7.46 -16.11
C THR A 206 -10.73 6.25 -16.83
N ALA A 207 -11.30 5.31 -16.08
CA ALA A 207 -11.80 4.02 -16.54
C ALA A 207 -13.33 3.86 -16.42
N PRO A 208 -14.18 4.81 -16.88
CA PRO A 208 -15.62 4.62 -16.76
C PRO A 208 -16.08 3.47 -17.69
N VAL A 209 -16.64 2.42 -17.11
CA VAL A 209 -17.14 1.23 -17.84
C VAL A 209 -18.18 1.61 -18.90
N SER A 210 -18.98 2.64 -18.63
CA SER A 210 -20.02 3.13 -19.56
C SER A 210 -19.47 3.90 -20.77
N GLN A 211 -18.21 4.34 -20.76
CA GLN A 211 -17.64 5.19 -21.79
C GLN A 211 -16.15 4.89 -22.02
N VAL A 212 -15.87 3.88 -22.82
CA VAL A 212 -14.50 3.50 -23.20
C VAL A 212 -13.87 4.56 -24.11
N ASP A 213 -12.82 5.20 -23.61
CA ASP A 213 -11.98 6.17 -24.34
C ASP A 213 -10.48 5.90 -24.06
N LEU A 214 -9.85 5.14 -24.95
CA LEU A 214 -8.42 4.78 -24.84
C LEU A 214 -7.48 6.00 -24.99
N ASN A 215 -7.96 7.16 -25.45
CA ASN A 215 -7.12 8.37 -25.49
C ASN A 215 -6.76 8.89 -24.09
N ARG A 216 -7.50 8.46 -23.07
CA ARG A 216 -7.24 8.80 -21.68
C ARG A 216 -6.11 7.96 -21.07
N PHE A 217 -5.76 6.84 -21.71
CA PHE A 217 -4.74 5.90 -21.22
C PHE A 217 -3.36 6.32 -21.69
N SER A 218 -2.84 7.36 -21.05
CA SER A 218 -1.48 7.87 -21.28
C SER A 218 -0.53 7.49 -20.16
N GLU A 219 0.76 7.42 -20.47
CA GLU A 219 1.82 7.20 -19.47
C GLU A 219 1.76 8.23 -18.33
N GLN A 220 1.51 9.50 -18.66
CA GLN A 220 1.37 10.56 -17.66
C GLN A 220 0.17 10.32 -16.74
N ARG A 221 -0.96 9.86 -17.28
CA ARG A 221 -2.16 9.54 -16.50
C ARG A 221 -1.90 8.36 -15.57
N TYR A 222 -1.31 7.29 -16.10
CA TYR A 222 -0.95 6.10 -15.34
C TYR A 222 0.00 6.43 -14.17
N LYS A 223 1.11 7.13 -14.46
CA LYS A 223 2.07 7.57 -13.42
C LYS A 223 1.39 8.38 -12.32
N ALA A 224 0.44 9.26 -12.66
CA ALA A 224 -0.32 10.00 -11.66
C ALA A 224 -1.23 9.08 -10.82
N ILE A 225 -1.99 8.18 -11.45
CA ILE A 225 -2.84 7.22 -10.73
C ILE A 225 -2.00 6.42 -9.75
N VAL A 226 -0.93 5.76 -10.22
CA VAL A 226 -0.11 4.87 -9.40
C VAL A 226 0.60 5.59 -8.26
N LYS A 227 1.16 6.76 -8.53
CA LYS A 227 1.83 7.58 -7.51
C LYS A 227 0.91 7.85 -6.33
N TYR A 228 -0.33 8.23 -6.61
CA TYR A 228 -1.30 8.62 -5.58
C TYR A 228 -2.05 7.43 -4.98
N LYS A 229 -2.57 6.52 -5.82
CA LYS A 229 -3.35 5.34 -5.39
C LYS A 229 -2.50 4.34 -4.61
N THR A 230 -1.21 4.20 -4.92
CA THR A 230 -0.39 3.09 -4.39
C THR A 230 0.88 3.55 -3.70
N ALA A 231 1.69 4.39 -4.34
CA ALA A 231 3.07 4.61 -3.90
C ALA A 231 3.18 5.28 -2.51
N PHE A 232 2.34 6.29 -2.24
CA PHE A 232 2.36 6.98 -0.94
C PHE A 232 2.07 6.04 0.22
N TYR A 233 0.95 5.32 0.22
CA TYR A 233 0.57 4.49 1.36
C TYR A 233 1.36 3.18 1.45
N SER A 234 1.84 2.66 0.32
CA SER A 234 2.51 1.36 0.28
C SER A 234 4.00 1.43 0.60
N PHE A 235 4.65 2.54 0.28
CA PHE A 235 6.11 2.69 0.42
C PHE A 235 6.49 3.89 1.27
N TYR A 236 5.96 5.07 0.99
CA TYR A 236 6.35 6.27 1.74
C TYR A 236 5.86 6.25 3.19
N LEU A 237 4.56 6.00 3.42
CA LEU A 237 3.93 5.96 4.73
C LEU A 237 4.68 5.10 5.76
N PRO A 238 5.00 3.81 5.51
CA PRO A 238 5.65 2.98 6.53
C PRO A 238 7.05 3.45 6.90
N VAL A 239 7.85 3.92 5.93
CA VAL A 239 9.19 4.43 6.21
C VAL A 239 9.13 5.80 6.90
N ALA A 240 8.27 6.70 6.43
CA ALA A 240 8.08 8.02 7.03
C ALA A 240 7.56 7.93 8.48
N ALA A 241 6.69 6.96 8.77
CA ALA A 241 6.22 6.70 10.12
C ALA A 241 7.41 6.33 11.04
N ALA A 242 8.26 5.39 10.62
CA ALA A 242 9.46 5.02 11.38
C ALA A 242 10.46 6.18 11.53
N MET A 243 10.62 7.02 10.50
CA MET A 243 11.45 8.23 10.56
C MET A 243 10.96 9.19 11.65
N TYR A 244 9.66 9.52 11.68
CA TYR A 244 9.09 10.36 12.74
C TYR A 244 9.24 9.73 14.13
N MET A 245 8.99 8.42 14.24
CA MET A 245 9.12 7.68 15.51
C MET A 245 10.54 7.69 16.08
N THR A 246 11.54 7.86 15.23
CA THR A 246 12.97 7.92 15.60
C THR A 246 13.51 9.35 15.67
N GLY A 247 12.64 10.36 15.53
CA GLY A 247 12.99 11.78 15.64
C GLY A 247 13.67 12.34 14.39
N ILE A 248 13.42 11.75 13.23
CA ILE A 248 13.78 12.31 11.92
C ILE A 248 12.53 13.01 11.39
N ASP A 249 12.47 14.33 11.54
CA ASP A 249 11.37 15.20 11.07
C ASP A 249 11.82 16.18 9.96
N SER A 250 13.08 16.05 9.57
CA SER A 250 13.72 16.48 8.32
C SER A 250 12.80 16.69 7.12
N LYS A 251 12.44 17.92 6.70
CA LYS A 251 11.81 18.08 5.38
C LYS A 251 12.73 17.53 4.28
N GLU A 252 14.02 17.82 4.37
CA GLU A 252 15.04 17.34 3.43
C GLU A 252 15.13 15.81 3.44
N GLU A 253 15.25 15.18 4.61
CA GLU A 253 15.31 13.71 4.72
C GLU A 253 14.03 13.04 4.22
N HIS A 254 12.85 13.59 4.54
CA HIS A 254 11.57 13.06 4.06
C HIS A 254 11.43 13.22 2.54
N ASP A 255 11.90 14.32 1.95
CA ASP A 255 11.85 14.51 0.49
C ASP A 255 12.82 13.58 -0.23
N ASN A 256 14.01 13.35 0.33
CA ASN A 256 14.97 12.36 -0.18
C ASN A 256 14.39 10.93 -0.10
N ALA A 257 13.72 10.58 1.00
CA ALA A 257 13.04 9.30 1.14
C ALA A 257 11.90 9.15 0.12
N LYS A 258 11.06 10.18 -0.07
CA LYS A 258 9.98 10.18 -1.09
C LYS A 258 10.52 9.92 -2.49
N ALA A 259 11.65 10.54 -2.86
CA ALA A 259 12.21 10.40 -4.21
C ALA A 259 12.53 8.94 -4.57
N ILE A 260 12.92 8.12 -3.58
CA ILE A 260 13.20 6.69 -3.77
C ILE A 260 11.91 5.87 -3.66
N LEU A 261 11.15 6.10 -2.59
CA LEU A 261 10.00 5.26 -2.23
C LEU A 261 8.84 5.40 -3.23
N LEU A 262 8.68 6.57 -3.87
CA LEU A 262 7.65 6.75 -4.89
C LEU A 262 7.97 6.01 -6.19
N GLU A 263 9.25 5.93 -6.59
CA GLU A 263 9.68 5.15 -7.76
C GLU A 263 9.52 3.64 -7.51
N MET A 264 9.84 3.18 -6.28
CA MET A 264 9.55 1.79 -5.88
C MET A 264 8.06 1.48 -5.93
N GLY A 265 7.22 2.43 -5.50
CA GLY A 265 5.77 2.31 -5.57
C GLY A 265 5.23 2.26 -7.00
N GLU A 266 5.84 3.01 -7.92
CA GLU A 266 5.53 2.92 -9.34
C GLU A 266 5.82 1.52 -9.89
N PHE A 267 7.02 1.01 -9.65
CA PHE A 267 7.40 -0.34 -10.07
C PHE A 267 6.51 -1.43 -9.46
N PHE A 268 6.13 -1.28 -8.19
CA PHE A 268 5.25 -2.23 -7.50
C PHE A 268 3.88 -2.33 -8.17
N GLN A 269 3.28 -1.21 -8.57
CA GLN A 269 1.99 -1.24 -9.25
C GLN A 269 2.12 -1.79 -10.68
N ILE A 270 3.21 -1.47 -11.40
CA ILE A 270 3.49 -2.10 -12.70
C ILE A 270 3.53 -3.64 -12.57
N GLN A 271 4.11 -4.15 -11.48
CA GLN A 271 4.12 -5.57 -11.19
C GLN A 271 2.71 -6.10 -10.85
N ASP A 272 1.91 -5.38 -10.06
CA ASP A 272 0.53 -5.77 -9.72
C ASP A 272 -0.35 -5.85 -10.98
N ASP A 273 -0.30 -4.84 -11.85
CA ASP A 273 -1.01 -4.79 -13.14
C ASP A 273 -0.60 -5.95 -14.07
N TYR A 274 0.70 -6.27 -14.12
CA TYR A 274 1.19 -7.42 -14.89
C TYR A 274 0.65 -8.74 -14.33
N LEU A 275 0.68 -8.91 -13.00
CA LEU A 275 0.19 -10.10 -12.31
C LEU A 275 -1.34 -10.20 -12.36
N ASP A 276 -2.07 -9.11 -12.55
CA ASP A 276 -3.51 -9.11 -12.75
C ASP A 276 -3.88 -9.85 -14.04
N CYS A 277 -3.14 -9.58 -15.12
CA CYS A 277 -3.37 -10.19 -16.41
C CYS A 277 -2.75 -11.60 -16.54
N PHE A 278 -1.49 -11.76 -16.10
CA PHE A 278 -0.67 -12.96 -16.37
C PHE A 278 -0.34 -13.79 -15.13
N GLY A 279 -0.67 -13.32 -13.93
CA GLY A 279 -0.41 -14.05 -12.69
C GLY A 279 -1.37 -15.22 -12.49
N ASP A 280 -0.86 -16.28 -11.86
CA ASP A 280 -1.67 -17.42 -11.43
C ASP A 280 -2.55 -17.01 -10.23
N PRO A 281 -3.90 -17.06 -10.33
CA PRO A 281 -4.81 -16.73 -9.25
C PRO A 281 -4.57 -17.51 -7.96
N GLU A 282 -4.06 -18.75 -8.04
CA GLU A 282 -3.72 -19.56 -6.86
C GLU A 282 -2.54 -18.95 -6.07
N LEU A 283 -1.61 -18.28 -6.78
CA LEU A 283 -0.44 -17.63 -6.19
C LEU A 283 -0.72 -16.18 -5.79
N THR A 284 -1.48 -15.44 -6.59
CA THR A 284 -1.83 -14.03 -6.30
C THR A 284 -2.93 -13.92 -5.25
N GLY A 285 -3.76 -14.97 -5.11
CA GLY A 285 -4.92 -15.00 -4.24
C GLY A 285 -6.07 -14.10 -4.69
N LYS A 286 -6.04 -13.63 -5.94
CA LYS A 286 -7.10 -12.83 -6.58
C LYS A 286 -7.26 -13.20 -8.06
N VAL A 287 -8.49 -13.13 -8.57
CA VAL A 287 -8.76 -13.16 -10.01
C VAL A 287 -8.59 -11.74 -10.55
N GLY A 288 -7.77 -11.56 -11.58
CA GLY A 288 -7.59 -10.24 -12.19
C GLY A 288 -8.79 -9.77 -13.00
N THR A 289 -9.09 -8.48 -12.87
CA THR A 289 -10.27 -7.81 -13.43
C THR A 289 -9.94 -6.57 -14.25
N ASP A 290 -8.66 -6.16 -14.36
CA ASP A 290 -8.26 -4.89 -14.97
C ASP A 290 -8.84 -4.68 -16.38
N ILE A 291 -8.87 -5.73 -17.19
CA ILE A 291 -9.39 -5.69 -18.56
C ILE A 291 -10.91 -5.45 -18.55
N GLN A 292 -11.64 -6.22 -17.73
CA GLN A 292 -13.09 -6.16 -17.63
C GLN A 292 -13.56 -4.84 -17.03
N ASP A 293 -12.79 -4.28 -16.11
CA ASP A 293 -13.08 -3.02 -15.43
C ASP A 293 -12.57 -1.80 -16.23
N ASN A 294 -12.06 -2.02 -17.45
CA ASN A 294 -11.54 -0.99 -18.34
C ASN A 294 -10.45 -0.13 -17.67
N LYS A 295 -9.62 -0.73 -16.81
CA LYS A 295 -8.61 -0.02 -16.03
C LYS A 295 -7.53 0.56 -16.92
N CYS A 296 -7.00 1.71 -16.52
CA CYS A 296 -5.83 2.33 -17.13
C CYS A 296 -4.54 1.61 -16.66
N SER A 297 -4.48 0.30 -16.86
CA SER A 297 -3.36 -0.57 -16.47
C SER A 297 -2.08 -0.24 -17.26
N TRP A 298 -0.91 -0.51 -16.67
CA TRP A 298 0.38 -0.41 -17.35
C TRP A 298 0.39 -1.17 -18.69
N LEU A 299 -0.23 -2.36 -18.72
CA LEU A 299 -0.27 -3.22 -19.91
C LEU A 299 -0.97 -2.53 -21.07
N VAL A 300 -2.12 -1.88 -20.84
CA VAL A 300 -2.86 -1.21 -21.92
C VAL A 300 -2.12 0.05 -22.38
N VAL A 301 -1.50 0.80 -21.46
CA VAL A 301 -0.70 1.98 -21.80
C VAL A 301 0.49 1.60 -22.67
N GLU A 302 1.23 0.55 -22.32
CA GLU A 302 2.36 0.09 -23.12
C GLU A 302 1.93 -0.57 -24.44
N CYS A 303 0.80 -1.29 -24.44
CA CYS A 303 0.23 -1.86 -25.66
C CYS A 303 -0.12 -0.75 -26.67
N LEU A 304 -0.83 0.29 -26.23
CA LEU A 304 -1.23 1.44 -27.06
C LEU A 304 -0.05 2.19 -27.71
N ARG A 305 1.15 2.10 -27.15
CA ARG A 305 2.38 2.69 -27.72
C ARG A 305 2.97 1.88 -28.87
N ARG A 306 2.62 0.60 -28.99
CA ARG A 306 3.27 -0.37 -29.89
C ARG A 306 2.35 -0.87 -31.01
N VAL A 307 1.04 -0.82 -30.79
CA VAL A 307 0.04 -1.35 -31.74
C VAL A 307 -0.11 -0.48 -32.99
N THR A 308 -0.43 -1.13 -34.11
CA THR A 308 -0.82 -0.44 -35.36
C THR A 308 -2.22 0.19 -35.22
N PRO A 309 -2.63 1.10 -36.13
CA PRO A 309 -3.99 1.63 -36.14
C PRO A 309 -5.08 0.56 -36.19
N GLU A 310 -4.86 -0.53 -36.94
CA GLU A 310 -5.80 -1.65 -37.06
C GLU A 310 -5.90 -2.43 -35.74
N GLN A 311 -4.77 -2.74 -35.10
CA GLN A 311 -4.74 -3.39 -33.78
C GLN A 311 -5.39 -2.52 -32.71
N ARG A 312 -5.17 -1.20 -32.74
CA ARG A 312 -5.84 -0.26 -31.85
C ARG A 312 -7.35 -0.28 -32.02
N GLN A 313 -7.84 -0.31 -33.25
CA GLN A 313 -9.29 -0.41 -33.51
C GLN A 313 -9.89 -1.69 -32.92
N ILE A 314 -9.15 -2.81 -32.97
CA ILE A 314 -9.59 -4.06 -32.34
C ILE A 314 -9.67 -3.92 -30.81
N LEU A 315 -8.67 -3.30 -30.17
CA LEU A 315 -8.70 -3.02 -28.73
C LEU A 315 -9.90 -2.14 -28.34
N GLU A 316 -10.18 -1.09 -29.12
CA GLU A 316 -11.32 -0.19 -28.87
C GLU A 316 -12.67 -0.89 -29.01
N VAL A 317 -12.83 -1.75 -30.01
CA VAL A 317 -14.06 -2.54 -30.19
C VAL A 317 -14.22 -3.57 -29.08
N THR A 318 -13.13 -4.26 -28.71
CA THR A 318 -13.16 -5.33 -27.70
C THR A 318 -13.48 -4.78 -26.31
N ALA A 319 -12.88 -3.65 -25.93
CA ALA A 319 -13.17 -2.99 -24.67
C ALA A 319 -14.64 -2.52 -24.55
N ARG A 320 -15.35 -2.33 -25.67
CA ARG A 320 -16.76 -1.93 -25.73
C ARG A 320 -17.75 -3.09 -25.75
N LEU A 321 -17.29 -4.35 -25.70
CA LEU A 321 -18.19 -5.51 -25.73
C LEU A 321 -19.15 -5.49 -24.53
N PRO A 322 -20.43 -5.84 -24.73
CA PRO A 322 -21.39 -5.93 -23.64
C PRO A 322 -21.04 -7.09 -22.71
N ASN A 323 -21.25 -6.89 -21.41
CA ASN A 323 -20.99 -7.87 -20.35
C ASN A 323 -19.50 -8.29 -20.23
N PRO A 324 -18.64 -7.39 -19.70
CA PRO A 324 -17.19 -7.58 -19.65
C PRO A 324 -16.75 -8.83 -18.87
N HIS A 325 -17.53 -9.26 -17.87
CA HIS A 325 -17.21 -10.42 -17.03
C HIS A 325 -17.64 -11.78 -17.60
N ALA A 326 -18.22 -11.84 -18.81
CA ALA A 326 -18.61 -13.10 -19.46
C ALA A 326 -17.43 -13.86 -20.13
N GLY A 327 -16.18 -13.50 -19.82
CA GLY A 327 -14.95 -14.17 -20.31
C GLY A 327 -14.45 -13.67 -21.67
N GLY A 328 -15.35 -13.33 -22.59
CA GLY A 328 -14.99 -12.98 -23.98
C GLY A 328 -14.03 -11.80 -24.13
N GLN A 329 -14.12 -10.75 -23.29
CA GLN A 329 -13.21 -9.61 -23.40
C GLN A 329 -11.76 -9.97 -23.11
N ARG A 330 -11.50 -10.72 -22.02
CA ARG A 330 -10.16 -11.15 -21.64
C ARG A 330 -9.55 -12.09 -22.69
N GLU A 331 -10.34 -13.07 -23.16
CA GLU A 331 -9.90 -14.01 -24.22
C GLU A 331 -9.51 -13.31 -25.52
N HIS A 332 -10.14 -12.18 -25.85
CA HIS A 332 -9.82 -11.40 -27.04
C HIS A 332 -8.71 -10.36 -26.83
N MET A 333 -8.58 -9.74 -25.65
CA MET A 333 -7.57 -8.69 -25.41
C MET A 333 -6.18 -9.26 -25.09
N VAL A 334 -6.08 -10.36 -24.34
CA VAL A 334 -4.79 -10.92 -23.91
C VAL A 334 -3.86 -11.25 -25.09
N PRO A 335 -4.32 -11.92 -26.18
CA PRO A 335 -3.45 -12.21 -27.33
C PRO A 335 -2.87 -10.95 -27.99
N HIS A 336 -3.61 -9.83 -27.98
CA HIS A 336 -3.11 -8.56 -28.52
C HIS A 336 -2.07 -7.90 -27.61
N VAL A 337 -2.24 -8.02 -26.29
CA VAL A 337 -1.24 -7.60 -25.30
C VAL A 337 0.04 -8.42 -25.45
N GLU A 338 -0.07 -9.73 -25.66
CA GLU A 338 1.08 -10.62 -25.93
C GLU A 338 1.78 -10.28 -27.27
N GLN A 339 1.01 -10.07 -28.34
CA GLN A 339 1.54 -9.70 -29.66
C GLN A 339 2.25 -8.34 -29.68
N ALA A 340 1.88 -7.43 -28.76
CA ALA A 340 2.59 -6.17 -28.60
C ALA A 340 4.03 -6.35 -28.07
N GLY A 341 4.42 -7.58 -27.66
CA GLY A 341 5.79 -7.91 -27.26
C GLY A 341 6.22 -7.20 -25.99
N LEU A 342 5.30 -7.06 -25.02
CA LEU A 342 5.60 -6.35 -23.78
C LEU A 342 6.68 -7.10 -22.98
N PRO A 343 7.77 -6.43 -22.57
CA PRO A 343 8.77 -7.02 -21.70
C PRO A 343 8.15 -7.32 -20.32
N SER A 344 8.68 -8.32 -19.61
CA SER A 344 8.33 -8.49 -18.20
C SER A 344 8.67 -7.23 -17.40
N PRO A 345 7.99 -6.93 -16.28
CA PRO A 345 8.29 -5.74 -15.46
C PRO A 345 9.77 -5.63 -15.08
N LEU A 346 10.43 -6.76 -14.81
CA LEU A 346 11.85 -6.81 -14.49
C LEU A 346 12.74 -6.37 -15.68
N LEU A 347 12.45 -6.85 -16.88
CA LEU A 347 13.17 -6.43 -18.09
C LEU A 347 12.89 -4.95 -18.40
N PHE A 348 11.63 -4.51 -18.29
CA PHE A 348 11.25 -3.12 -18.47
C PHE A 348 11.99 -2.19 -17.50
N SER A 349 12.11 -2.59 -16.23
CA SER A 349 12.84 -1.82 -15.22
C SER A 349 14.34 -1.74 -15.55
N GLN A 350 14.96 -2.85 -15.97
CA GLN A 350 16.37 -2.85 -16.39
C GLN A 350 16.62 -1.95 -17.60
N GLU A 351 15.71 -1.94 -18.58
CA GLU A 351 15.83 -1.11 -19.78
C GLU A 351 15.66 0.38 -19.50
N ASN A 352 14.71 0.75 -18.62
CA ASN A 352 14.36 2.16 -18.39
C ASN A 352 15.06 2.80 -17.18
N TYR A 353 15.44 2.00 -16.19
CA TYR A 353 16.05 2.46 -14.93
C TYR A 353 17.45 1.87 -14.69
N GLY A 354 17.85 0.81 -15.41
CA GLY A 354 19.12 0.10 -15.22
C GLY A 354 20.35 0.72 -15.89
N ARG A 355 20.24 1.92 -16.49
CA ARG A 355 21.40 2.68 -17.02
C ARG A 355 21.43 4.11 -16.52
N LYS A 356 22.01 4.29 -15.34
CA LYS A 356 22.75 5.50 -14.96
C LYS A 356 23.93 5.07 -14.09
N GLU A 357 24.99 4.61 -14.75
CA GLU A 357 26.34 4.61 -14.16
C GLU A 357 26.91 6.03 -14.16
#